data_AF-A0A8K0K270-F1
#
_entry.id   AF-A0A8K0K270-F1
#
_cell.length_a   1.000
_cell.length_b   1.000
_cell.length_c   1.000
_cell.angle_alpha   90.00
_cell.angle_beta   90.00
_cell.angle_gamma   90.00
#
_symmetry.space_group_name_H-M   'P 1'
#
loop_
_entity.id
_entity.type
_entity.pdbx_description
1 polymer ?
#
loop_
_entity_poly.entity_id
_entity_poly.type
_entity_poly.pdbx_seq_one_letter_code
_entity_poly.pdbx_strand_id
1 'polypeptide(L)'
;MGKKGHGKSAAKGKTYVKGEGTNPSASKRILTPRKQNELNQLVETLHTVASSVKTACSAAREWEVHLEINRLLEKIQNIEKHLAPKAEDRSAHFEEFREWLIDNGAKIDGVKIAEFPGYEYGLMAEKDFDRGDLLLAIPRKLMLTVERAKSSVLGPLITSDAVLQHMPNVALALTLLVEKFSPDSFWKPYISTLPLKYTTVLYFKPNELQELKGSPTLEFGRCHPHEVRIRGICLE
;
A
#
# COMPACT_ATOMS: atom_id res chain seq x y z
N MET A 1 25.84 35.28 67.30
CA MET A 1 25.08 34.10 67.78
C MET A 1 24.04 33.74 66.72
N GLY A 2 23.86 32.44 66.43
CA GLY A 2 22.65 31.95 65.74
C GLY A 2 22.79 31.59 64.26
N LYS A 3 22.93 30.29 64.00
CA LYS A 3 22.89 29.60 62.69
C LYS A 3 21.49 29.63 62.04
N LYS A 4 21.46 29.55 60.70
CA LYS A 4 20.60 28.72 59.78
C LYS A 4 20.68 29.40 58.40
N GLY A 5 21.14 28.83 57.29
CA GLY A 5 21.20 27.45 56.83
C GLY A 5 20.12 27.22 55.77
N HIS A 6 20.48 27.19 54.47
CA HIS A 6 20.17 26.11 53.50
C HIS A 6 20.62 26.47 52.07
N GLY A 7 21.73 25.86 51.67
CA GLY A 7 21.86 25.04 50.46
C GLY A 7 21.58 25.65 49.09
N LYS A 8 22.59 26.29 48.49
CA LYS A 8 22.80 26.27 47.02
C LYS A 8 23.47 24.94 46.67
N SER A 9 22.86 24.12 45.83
CA SER A 9 23.52 23.00 45.16
C SER A 9 23.29 23.09 43.67
N ALA A 10 24.39 23.28 42.95
CA ALA A 10 24.49 23.14 41.51
C ALA A 10 24.39 21.65 41.14
N ALA A 11 23.59 21.32 40.12
CA ALA A 11 23.67 20.00 39.49
C ALA A 11 23.20 20.05 38.02
N LYS A 12 24.21 20.03 37.15
CA LYS A 12 24.30 19.25 35.90
C LYS A 12 23.22 19.46 34.83
N GLY A 13 23.66 20.06 33.72
CA GLY A 13 23.00 20.00 32.43
C GLY A 13 22.69 18.57 32.03
N LYS A 14 21.43 18.33 31.66
CA LYS A 14 21.01 17.10 31.00
C LYS A 14 21.16 17.29 29.50
N THR A 15 22.27 16.75 29.01
CA THR A 15 22.48 16.33 27.62
C THR A 15 21.28 15.54 27.13
N TYR A 16 20.74 15.93 25.96
CA TYR A 16 19.77 15.15 25.21
C TYR A 16 20.44 13.85 24.76
N VAL A 17 20.15 12.76 25.47
CA VAL A 17 20.65 11.42 25.15
C VAL A 17 19.85 10.89 23.97
N LYS A 18 20.57 10.55 22.89
CA LYS A 18 20.11 9.70 21.79
C LYS A 18 19.50 8.42 22.39
N GLY A 19 18.18 8.30 22.34
CA GLY A 19 17.49 7.05 22.62
C GLY A 19 17.66 6.11 21.43
N GLU A 20 18.69 5.27 21.48
CA GLU A 20 18.74 4.03 20.69
C GLU A 20 17.68 3.08 21.24
N GLY A 21 16.45 3.21 20.72
CA GLY A 21 15.44 2.17 20.80
C GLY A 21 15.70 1.17 19.69
N THR A 22 16.59 0.21 19.92
CA THR A 22 16.76 -0.95 19.02
C THR A 22 15.49 -1.80 19.08
N ASN A 23 14.60 -1.59 18.12
CA ASN A 23 13.45 -2.47 17.88
C ASN A 23 13.98 -3.84 17.40
N PRO A 24 13.73 -4.96 18.11
CA PRO A 24 14.23 -6.29 17.72
C PRO A 24 13.68 -6.82 16.38
N SER A 25 12.69 -6.14 15.80
CA SER A 25 12.04 -6.50 14.54
C SER A 25 12.72 -5.92 13.29
N ALA A 26 13.55 -4.88 13.42
CA ALA A 26 14.17 -4.21 12.27
C ALA A 26 15.36 -5.01 11.68
N SER A 27 16.12 -5.72 12.52
CA SER A 27 17.35 -6.43 12.11
C SER A 27 17.12 -7.69 11.27
N LYS A 28 15.86 -8.13 11.06
CA LYS A 28 15.54 -9.36 10.31
C LYS A 28 15.20 -9.12 8.83
N ARG A 29 15.16 -7.86 8.35
CA ARG A 29 14.71 -7.49 7.00
C ARG A 29 15.82 -6.90 6.12
N ILE A 30 17.08 -7.24 6.36
CA ILE A 30 18.21 -6.69 5.61
C ILE A 30 18.74 -7.78 4.67
N LEU A 31 18.58 -7.56 3.35
CA LEU A 31 19.17 -8.39 2.32
C LEU A 31 20.70 -8.36 2.41
N THR A 32 21.37 -9.48 2.15
CA THR A 32 22.84 -9.48 2.05
C THR A 32 23.29 -8.63 0.86
N PRO A 33 24.46 -7.97 0.91
CA PRO A 33 24.94 -7.10 -0.18
C PRO A 33 24.97 -7.80 -1.55
N ARG A 34 25.30 -9.10 -1.57
CA ARG A 34 25.28 -9.93 -2.77
C ARG A 34 23.88 -10.08 -3.36
N LYS A 35 22.86 -10.32 -2.51
CA LYS A 35 21.46 -10.43 -2.95
C LYS A 35 20.88 -9.07 -3.37
N GLN A 36 21.34 -7.98 -2.75
CA GLN A 36 20.95 -6.62 -3.17
C GLN A 36 21.48 -6.29 -4.56
N ASN A 37 22.74 -6.61 -4.86
CA ASN A 37 23.29 -6.41 -6.21
C ASN A 37 22.59 -7.27 -7.27
N GLU A 38 22.31 -8.54 -6.94
CA GLU A 38 21.53 -9.42 -7.81
C GLU A 38 20.12 -8.88 -8.07
N LEU A 39 19.45 -8.37 -7.03
CA LEU A 39 18.14 -7.73 -7.14
C LEU A 39 18.19 -6.49 -8.04
N ASN A 40 19.17 -5.60 -7.84
CA ASN A 40 19.32 -4.39 -8.67
C ASN A 40 19.53 -4.74 -10.14
N GLN A 41 20.37 -5.75 -10.45
CA GLN A 41 20.57 -6.22 -11.83
C GLN A 41 19.27 -6.78 -12.45
N LEU A 42 18.49 -7.54 -11.67
CA LEU A 42 17.19 -8.05 -12.13
C LEU A 42 16.19 -6.92 -12.39
N VAL A 43 16.15 -5.90 -11.53
CA VAL A 43 15.27 -4.73 -11.68
C VAL A 43 15.66 -3.88 -12.90
N GLU A 44 16.95 -3.65 -13.14
CA GLU A 44 17.44 -2.95 -14.34
C GLU A 44 17.08 -3.71 -15.62
N THR A 45 17.24 -5.03 -15.60
CA THR A 45 16.85 -5.90 -16.72
C THR A 45 15.34 -5.82 -16.95
N LEU A 46 14.54 -5.90 -15.89
CA LEU A 46 13.07 -5.78 -15.95
C LEU A 46 12.65 -4.42 -16.53
N HIS A 47 13.26 -3.32 -16.08
CA HIS A 47 12.98 -1.99 -16.60
C HIS A 47 13.29 -1.87 -18.11
N THR A 48 14.41 -2.45 -18.54
CA THR A 48 14.82 -2.47 -19.95
C THR A 48 13.82 -3.24 -20.80
N VAL A 49 13.43 -4.45 -20.38
CA VAL A 49 12.45 -5.29 -21.07
C VAL A 49 11.08 -4.61 -21.10
N ALA A 50 10.61 -4.08 -19.97
CA ALA A 50 9.32 -3.37 -19.90
C ALA A 50 9.26 -2.12 -20.80
N SER A 51 10.37 -1.38 -20.91
CA SER A 51 10.45 -0.19 -21.77
C SER A 51 10.40 -0.55 -23.26
N SER A 52 10.87 -1.75 -23.63
CA SER A 52 10.86 -2.24 -25.02
C SER A 52 9.47 -2.68 -25.50
N VAL A 53 8.50 -2.89 -24.60
CA VAL A 53 7.11 -3.33 -24.94
C VAL A 53 6.46 -2.39 -25.96
N LYS A 54 6.67 -1.07 -25.83
CA LYS A 54 6.09 -0.07 -26.75
C LYS A 54 6.58 -0.21 -28.20
N THR A 55 7.69 -0.91 -28.43
CA THR A 55 8.26 -1.15 -29.76
C THR A 55 7.87 -2.51 -30.35
N ALA A 56 7.17 -3.36 -29.59
CA ALA A 56 6.69 -4.65 -30.06
C ALA A 56 5.52 -4.46 -31.03
N CYS A 57 5.78 -4.63 -32.33
CA CYS A 57 4.80 -4.36 -33.39
C CYS A 57 3.81 -5.53 -33.62
N SER A 58 3.83 -6.59 -32.79
CA SER A 58 2.97 -7.77 -32.96
C SER A 58 2.57 -8.43 -31.63
N ALA A 59 1.32 -8.93 -31.59
CA ALA A 59 0.74 -9.60 -30.42
C ALA A 59 1.51 -10.86 -29.96
N ALA A 60 2.24 -11.52 -30.87
CA ALA A 60 3.12 -12.65 -30.52
C ALA A 60 4.36 -12.17 -29.75
N ARG A 61 4.97 -11.06 -30.18
CA ARG A 61 6.13 -10.46 -29.53
C ARG A 61 5.76 -9.90 -28.16
N GLU A 62 4.60 -9.26 -28.03
CA GLU A 62 4.08 -8.78 -26.74
C GLU A 62 3.90 -9.93 -25.74
N TRP A 63 3.42 -11.09 -26.21
CA TRP A 63 3.26 -12.27 -25.37
C TRP A 63 4.59 -12.85 -24.90
N GLU A 64 5.58 -12.92 -25.78
CA GLU A 64 6.95 -13.33 -25.43
C GLU A 64 7.56 -12.41 -24.37
N VAL A 65 7.42 -11.09 -24.55
CA VAL A 65 7.89 -10.08 -23.59
C VAL A 65 7.13 -10.21 -22.26
N HIS A 66 5.82 -10.45 -22.29
CA HIS A 66 5.03 -10.68 -21.07
C HIS A 66 5.51 -11.92 -20.29
N LEU A 67 5.82 -13.02 -20.98
CA LEU A 67 6.37 -14.22 -20.33
C LEU A 67 7.76 -13.95 -19.72
N GLU A 68 8.59 -13.17 -20.39
CA GLU A 68 9.90 -12.76 -19.87
C GLU A 68 9.76 -11.89 -18.62
N ILE A 69 8.86 -10.92 -18.62
CA ILE A 69 8.53 -10.09 -17.45
C ILE A 69 8.08 -10.96 -16.27
N ASN A 70 7.17 -11.90 -16.48
CA ASN A 70 6.71 -12.80 -15.41
C ASN A 70 7.87 -13.63 -14.82
N ARG A 71 8.75 -14.17 -15.67
CA ARG A 71 9.93 -14.94 -15.21
C ARG A 71 10.88 -14.08 -14.36
N LEU A 72 11.08 -12.82 -14.74
CA LEU A 72 11.90 -11.89 -13.96
C LEU A 72 11.22 -11.55 -12.63
N LEU A 73 9.92 -11.29 -12.64
CA LEU A 73 9.13 -11.01 -11.43
C LEU A 73 9.14 -12.20 -10.46
N GLU A 74 9.01 -13.44 -10.92
CA GLU A 74 9.10 -14.63 -10.08
C GLU A 74 10.48 -14.74 -9.39
N LYS A 75 11.57 -14.43 -10.10
CA LYS A 75 12.93 -14.41 -9.52
C LYS A 75 13.06 -13.32 -8.46
N ILE A 76 12.57 -12.11 -8.74
CA ILE A 76 12.59 -11.00 -7.80
C ILE A 76 11.78 -11.36 -6.54
N GLN A 77 10.55 -11.84 -6.72
CA GLN A 77 9.69 -12.26 -5.62
C GLN A 77 10.34 -13.35 -4.77
N ASN A 78 11.02 -14.33 -5.39
CA ASN A 78 11.75 -15.38 -4.68
C ASN A 78 12.86 -14.83 -3.78
N ILE A 79 13.59 -13.81 -4.23
CA ILE A 79 14.61 -13.12 -3.42
C ILE A 79 13.93 -12.38 -2.27
N GLU A 80 12.81 -11.70 -2.53
CA GLU A 80 12.11 -10.84 -1.57
C GLU A 80 11.16 -11.57 -0.60
N LYS A 81 10.92 -12.88 -0.73
CA LYS A 81 9.96 -13.65 0.09
C LYS A 81 10.06 -13.41 1.59
N HIS A 82 11.26 -13.20 2.10
CA HIS A 82 11.53 -13.00 3.52
C HIS A 82 11.27 -11.55 4.00
N LEU A 83 11.11 -10.60 3.08
CA LEU A 83 10.77 -9.21 3.36
C LEU A 83 9.26 -8.98 3.32
N ALA A 84 8.50 -9.89 2.71
CA ALA A 84 7.06 -9.77 2.59
C ALA A 84 6.41 -9.73 3.99
N PRO A 85 5.49 -8.78 4.25
CA PRO A 85 4.75 -8.73 5.50
C PRO A 85 3.95 -10.02 5.70
N LYS A 86 3.91 -10.50 6.95
CA LYS A 86 3.16 -11.70 7.30
C LYS A 86 1.68 -11.47 7.01
N ALA A 87 1.02 -12.47 6.45
CA ALA A 87 -0.42 -12.46 6.31
C ALA A 87 -1.06 -12.58 7.70
N GLU A 88 -1.76 -11.54 8.10
CA GLU A 88 -2.57 -11.51 9.32
C GLU A 88 -4.05 -11.60 8.93
N ASP A 89 -4.86 -12.10 9.87
CA ASP A 89 -6.30 -12.12 9.70
C ASP A 89 -6.84 -10.69 9.76
N ARG A 90 -7.49 -10.26 8.68
CA ARG A 90 -8.05 -8.91 8.54
C ARG A 90 -9.22 -8.69 9.49
N SER A 91 -9.97 -9.76 9.80
CA SER A 91 -11.16 -9.66 10.64
C SER A 91 -10.84 -9.21 12.07
N ALA A 92 -9.64 -9.55 12.55
CA ALA A 92 -9.15 -9.14 13.87
C ALA A 92 -8.97 -7.62 14.01
N HIS A 93 -8.85 -6.89 12.90
CA HIS A 93 -8.57 -5.45 12.89
C HIS A 93 -9.82 -4.58 12.64
N PHE A 94 -11.00 -5.17 12.41
CA PHE A 94 -12.21 -4.40 12.08
C PHE A 94 -12.74 -3.58 13.25
N GLU A 95 -12.67 -4.09 14.48
CA GLU A 95 -13.10 -3.33 15.66
C GLU A 95 -12.18 -2.13 15.93
N GLU A 96 -10.85 -2.32 15.88
CA GLU A 96 -9.88 -1.22 16.00
C GLU A 96 -10.09 -0.16 14.90
N PHE A 97 -10.37 -0.60 13.67
CA PHE A 97 -10.69 0.30 12.57
C PHE A 97 -11.97 1.09 12.83
N ARG A 98 -13.03 0.43 13.36
CA ARG A 98 -14.30 1.08 13.68
C ARG A 98 -14.15 2.12 14.79
N GLU A 99 -13.43 1.78 15.86
CA GLU A 99 -13.13 2.71 16.95
C GLU A 99 -12.34 3.93 16.43
N TRP A 100 -11.29 3.70 15.64
CA TRP A 100 -10.49 4.77 15.05
C TRP A 100 -11.32 5.71 14.16
N LEU A 101 -12.28 5.18 13.40
CA LEU A 101 -13.19 6.00 12.59
C LEU A 101 -14.03 6.92 13.49
N ILE A 102 -14.67 6.36 14.53
CA ILE A 102 -15.56 7.08 15.45
C ILE A 102 -14.80 8.15 16.23
N ASP A 103 -13.62 7.81 16.77
CA ASP A 103 -12.75 8.76 17.50
C ASP A 103 -12.33 9.95 16.65
N ASN A 104 -12.25 9.73 15.34
CA ASN A 104 -11.94 10.78 14.39
C ASN A 104 -13.18 11.50 13.83
N GLY A 105 -14.37 11.28 14.38
CA GLY A 105 -15.59 11.99 14.04
C GLY A 105 -16.31 11.44 12.81
N ALA A 106 -16.02 10.19 12.41
CA ALA A 106 -16.87 9.48 11.47
C ALA A 106 -18.22 9.17 12.11
N LYS A 107 -19.29 9.32 11.35
CA LYS A 107 -20.63 8.89 11.76
C LYS A 107 -20.92 7.57 11.08
N ILE A 108 -21.16 6.54 11.89
CA ILE A 108 -21.49 5.19 11.45
C ILE A 108 -22.71 4.77 12.27
N ASP A 109 -23.83 4.54 11.60
CA ASP A 109 -25.09 4.22 12.28
C ASP A 109 -25.72 2.98 11.64
N GLY A 110 -26.00 1.96 12.46
CA GLY A 110 -26.71 0.75 12.05
C GLY A 110 -26.04 -0.07 10.94
N VAL A 111 -24.71 -0.01 10.80
CA VAL A 111 -23.96 -0.82 9.83
C VAL A 111 -22.75 -1.47 10.48
N LYS A 112 -22.41 -2.67 10.03
CA LYS A 112 -21.19 -3.39 10.41
C LYS A 112 -20.48 -4.02 9.22
N ILE A 113 -19.21 -4.35 9.39
CA ILE A 113 -18.46 -5.12 8.39
C ILE A 113 -18.80 -6.60 8.60
N ALA A 114 -19.20 -7.28 7.53
CA ALA A 114 -19.55 -8.70 7.55
C ALA A 114 -19.01 -9.40 6.31
N GLU A 115 -18.82 -10.72 6.39
CA GLU A 115 -18.44 -11.55 5.26
C GLU A 115 -19.68 -12.03 4.50
N PHE A 116 -19.63 -11.90 3.18
CA PHE A 116 -20.67 -12.30 2.24
C PHE A 116 -20.12 -13.41 1.33
N PRO A 117 -20.79 -14.57 1.27
CA PRO A 117 -20.39 -15.65 0.38
C PRO A 117 -20.29 -15.16 -1.08
N GLY A 118 -19.10 -15.29 -1.68
CA GLY A 118 -18.82 -14.90 -3.06
C GLY A 118 -18.35 -13.44 -3.27
N TYR A 119 -18.53 -12.56 -2.29
CA TYR A 119 -18.16 -11.13 -2.38
C TYR A 119 -17.13 -10.68 -1.33
N GLU A 120 -16.62 -11.61 -0.51
CA GLU A 120 -15.74 -11.34 0.64
C GLU A 120 -16.39 -10.39 1.66
N TYR A 121 -15.65 -9.41 2.20
CA TYR A 121 -16.14 -8.49 3.21
C TYR A 121 -16.89 -7.32 2.58
N GLY A 122 -18.03 -6.97 3.16
CA GLY A 122 -18.85 -5.82 2.78
C GLY A 122 -19.49 -5.16 4.00
N LEU A 123 -20.39 -4.21 3.75
CA LEU A 123 -21.19 -3.56 4.78
C LEU A 123 -22.56 -4.23 4.88
N MET A 124 -22.92 -4.66 6.10
CA MET A 124 -24.23 -5.22 6.44
C MET A 124 -25.02 -4.24 7.29
N ALA A 125 -26.28 -4.01 6.93
CA ALA A 125 -27.22 -3.25 7.73
C ALA A 125 -27.63 -4.04 8.99
N GLU A 126 -27.68 -3.37 10.13
CA GLU A 126 -28.17 -3.91 11.41
C GLU A 126 -29.58 -3.43 11.76
N LYS A 127 -30.09 -2.46 10.99
CA LYS A 127 -31.43 -1.90 11.10
C LYS A 127 -31.98 -1.59 9.70
N ASP A 128 -33.29 -1.38 9.64
CA ASP A 128 -33.94 -0.92 8.42
C ASP A 128 -33.60 0.55 8.14
N PHE A 129 -33.43 0.90 6.87
CA PHE A 129 -33.13 2.25 6.41
C PHE A 129 -34.12 2.68 5.35
N ASP A 130 -34.55 3.93 5.44
CA ASP A 130 -35.36 4.56 4.43
C ASP A 130 -34.49 5.24 3.35
N ARG A 131 -35.08 5.47 2.18
CA ARG A 131 -34.38 6.14 1.09
C ARG A 131 -34.01 7.57 1.50
N GLY A 132 -32.72 7.85 1.55
CA GLY A 132 -32.18 9.16 1.91
C GLY A 132 -31.55 9.20 3.30
N ASP A 133 -31.61 8.10 4.05
CA ASP A 133 -30.94 7.99 5.34
C ASP A 133 -29.42 8.07 5.23
N LEU A 134 -28.81 8.77 6.20
CA LEU A 134 -27.36 8.90 6.29
C LEU A 134 -26.77 7.67 6.99
N LEU A 135 -26.24 6.73 6.20
CA LEU A 135 -25.58 5.52 6.69
C LEU A 135 -24.19 5.79 7.27
N LEU A 136 -23.35 6.48 6.48
CA LEU A 136 -21.96 6.77 6.81
C LEU A 136 -21.61 8.21 6.44
N ALA A 137 -20.87 8.90 7.31
CA ALA A 137 -20.21 10.15 6.99
C ALA A 137 -18.74 10.08 7.41
N ILE A 138 -17.82 10.18 6.45
CA ILE A 138 -16.38 10.06 6.67
C ILE A 138 -15.71 11.44 6.53
N PRO A 139 -15.13 12.01 7.61
CA PRO A 139 -14.36 13.24 7.54
C PRO A 139 -13.17 13.17 6.56
N ARG A 140 -12.90 14.26 5.84
CA ARG A 140 -11.78 14.35 4.87
C ARG A 140 -10.41 14.05 5.49
N LYS A 141 -10.21 14.32 6.79
CA LYS A 141 -8.94 14.02 7.48
C LYS A 141 -8.60 12.52 7.54
N LEU A 142 -9.62 11.65 7.45
CA LEU A 142 -9.46 10.20 7.45
C LEU A 142 -9.08 9.67 6.06
N MET A 143 -9.37 10.43 5.00
CA MET A 143 -9.08 10.03 3.63
C MET A 143 -7.57 10.10 3.34
N LEU A 144 -7.05 9.05 2.71
CA LEU A 144 -5.69 9.06 2.16
C LEU A 144 -5.73 9.81 0.81
N THR A 145 -5.10 10.98 0.77
CA THR A 145 -5.13 11.88 -0.40
C THR A 145 -3.73 12.27 -0.85
N VAL A 146 -3.60 12.66 -2.12
CA VAL A 146 -2.32 13.14 -2.69
C VAL A 146 -1.86 14.43 -2.00
N GLU A 147 -2.78 15.27 -1.54
CA GLU A 147 -2.46 16.47 -0.75
C GLU A 147 -1.73 16.09 0.54
N ARG A 148 -2.23 15.08 1.26
CA ARG A 148 -1.60 14.56 2.47
C ARG A 148 -0.25 13.90 2.17
N ALA A 149 -0.13 13.19 1.05
CA ALA A 149 1.13 12.63 0.59
C ALA A 149 2.22 13.69 0.37
N LYS A 150 1.86 14.86 -0.21
CA LYS A 150 2.80 15.98 -0.40
C LYS A 150 3.28 16.59 0.91
N SER A 151 2.46 16.51 1.97
CA SER A 151 2.83 16.98 3.31
C SER A 151 3.61 15.96 4.15
N SER A 152 3.74 14.72 3.68
CA SER A 152 4.45 13.66 4.39
C SER A 152 5.94 13.63 4.03
N VAL A 153 6.67 12.64 4.56
CA VAL A 153 8.09 12.38 4.24
C VAL A 153 8.34 12.23 2.73
N LEU A 154 7.31 11.84 1.96
CA LEU A 154 7.39 11.70 0.51
C LEU A 154 7.25 13.02 -0.27
N GLY A 155 6.90 14.13 0.39
CA GLY A 155 6.67 15.42 -0.24
C GLY A 155 7.80 15.89 -1.16
N PRO A 156 9.07 15.89 -0.71
CA PRO A 156 10.21 16.25 -1.56
C PRO A 156 10.36 15.34 -2.78
N LEU A 157 10.12 14.03 -2.63
CA LEU A 157 10.22 13.06 -3.71
C LEU A 157 9.10 13.26 -4.74
N ILE A 158 7.86 13.43 -4.28
CA ILE A 158 6.69 13.71 -5.14
C ILE A 158 6.89 15.02 -5.90
N THR A 159 7.57 15.99 -5.32
CA THR A 159 7.83 17.29 -5.96
C THR A 159 9.05 17.25 -6.89
N SER A 160 9.98 16.32 -6.71
CA SER A 160 11.18 16.24 -7.56
C SER A 160 10.98 15.32 -8.77
N ASP A 161 10.11 14.31 -8.66
CA ASP A 161 9.93 13.27 -9.66
C ASP A 161 8.73 13.57 -10.60
N ALA A 162 9.00 13.67 -11.91
CA ALA A 162 7.97 14.00 -12.91
C ALA A 162 6.87 12.93 -13.01
N VAL A 163 7.19 11.65 -12.78
CA VAL A 163 6.21 10.56 -12.80
C VAL A 163 5.23 10.73 -11.64
N LEU A 164 5.72 11.00 -10.43
CA LEU A 164 4.87 11.19 -9.26
C LEU A 164 4.02 12.47 -9.33
N GLN A 165 4.51 13.51 -10.01
CA GLN A 165 3.73 14.73 -10.24
C GLN A 165 2.56 14.50 -11.22
N HIS A 166 2.81 13.78 -12.32
CA HIS A 166 1.81 13.58 -13.37
C HIS A 166 0.89 12.37 -13.12
N MET A 167 1.30 11.41 -12.28
CA MET A 167 0.54 10.21 -11.96
C MET A 167 0.15 10.16 -10.48
N PRO A 168 -0.98 10.79 -10.08
CA PRO A 168 -1.39 10.89 -8.67
C PRO A 168 -1.63 9.54 -8.00
N ASN A 169 -1.92 8.49 -8.76
CA ASN A 169 -2.00 7.12 -8.25
C ASN A 169 -0.69 6.50 -7.85
N VAL A 170 0.37 6.73 -8.60
CA VAL A 170 1.67 6.15 -8.27
C VAL A 170 2.13 6.81 -6.97
N ALA A 171 1.91 8.12 -6.84
CA ALA A 171 2.10 8.84 -5.59
C ALA A 171 1.26 8.27 -4.44
N LEU A 172 -0.03 7.98 -4.67
CA LEU A 172 -0.91 7.42 -3.63
C LEU A 172 -0.49 5.99 -3.23
N ALA A 173 -0.14 5.14 -4.20
CA ALA A 173 0.33 3.78 -3.96
C ALA A 173 1.64 3.77 -3.16
N LEU A 174 2.58 4.65 -3.51
CA LEU A 174 3.83 4.82 -2.77
C LEU A 174 3.57 5.33 -1.36
N THR A 175 2.63 6.26 -1.19
CA THR A 175 2.22 6.75 0.13
C THR A 175 1.65 5.64 0.99
N LEU A 176 0.74 4.83 0.44
CA LEU A 176 0.20 3.66 1.12
C LEU A 176 1.31 2.70 1.57
N LEU A 177 2.32 2.48 0.73
CA LEU A 177 3.46 1.63 1.04
C LEU A 177 4.30 2.18 2.21
N VAL A 178 4.62 3.47 2.19
CA VAL A 178 5.39 4.13 3.26
C VAL A 178 4.63 4.11 4.58
N GLU A 179 3.34 4.44 4.56
CA GLU A 179 2.48 4.41 5.74
C GLU A 179 2.36 2.98 6.31
N LYS A 180 2.31 1.95 5.44
CA LYS A 180 2.28 0.54 5.86
C LYS A 180 3.51 0.10 6.64
N PHE A 181 4.69 0.64 6.30
CA PHE A 181 5.94 0.31 7.00
C PHE A 181 6.28 1.27 8.15
N SER A 182 5.46 2.31 8.36
CA SER A 182 5.64 3.27 9.44
C SER A 182 4.92 2.78 10.71
N PRO A 183 5.62 2.51 11.82
CA PRO A 183 5.01 1.92 13.02
C PRO A 183 3.97 2.84 13.69
N ASP A 184 4.16 4.16 13.57
CA ASP A 184 3.34 5.22 14.16
C ASP A 184 2.41 5.89 13.13
N SER A 185 2.04 5.16 12.06
CA SER A 185 1.16 5.70 11.02
C SER A 185 -0.24 5.98 11.56
N PHE A 186 -0.77 7.17 11.24
CA PHE A 186 -2.15 7.55 11.53
C PHE A 186 -3.18 6.63 10.85
N TRP A 187 -2.86 6.09 9.67
CA TRP A 187 -3.76 5.23 8.89
C TRP A 187 -3.54 3.74 9.13
N LYS A 188 -2.76 3.37 10.15
CA LYS A 188 -2.50 1.97 10.46
C LYS A 188 -3.78 1.12 10.62
N PRO A 189 -4.83 1.57 11.34
CA PRO A 189 -6.07 0.78 11.44
C PRO A 189 -6.73 0.54 10.08
N TYR A 190 -6.73 1.55 9.19
CA TYR A 190 -7.22 1.38 7.82
C TYR A 190 -6.37 0.39 7.01
N ILE A 191 -5.05 0.51 7.04
CA ILE A 191 -4.14 -0.33 6.25
C ILE A 191 -4.21 -1.80 6.69
N SER A 192 -4.36 -2.08 7.98
CA SER A 192 -4.49 -3.43 8.52
C SER A 192 -5.76 -4.15 8.04
N THR A 193 -6.82 -3.42 7.68
CA THR A 193 -8.06 -4.01 7.15
C THR A 193 -8.02 -4.30 5.65
N LEU A 194 -6.99 -3.84 4.93
CA LEU A 194 -6.92 -3.99 3.47
C LEU A 194 -6.67 -5.44 3.04
N PRO A 195 -7.24 -5.88 1.89
CA PRO A 195 -6.91 -7.18 1.31
C PRO A 195 -5.42 -7.32 1.00
N LEU A 196 -4.88 -8.50 1.29
CA LEU A 196 -3.50 -8.86 0.92
C LEU A 196 -3.37 -9.28 -0.55
N LYS A 197 -4.48 -9.73 -1.14
CA LYS A 197 -4.59 -10.18 -2.52
C LYS A 197 -5.84 -9.58 -3.14
N TYR A 198 -5.77 -9.33 -4.43
CA TYR A 198 -6.87 -8.82 -5.24
C TYR A 198 -7.07 -9.72 -6.46
N THR A 199 -8.26 -9.69 -7.04
CA THR A 199 -8.63 -10.44 -8.26
C THR A 199 -8.32 -9.67 -9.55
N THR A 200 -7.43 -8.67 -9.48
CA THR A 200 -7.03 -7.91 -10.66
C THR A 200 -6.12 -8.72 -11.58
N VAL A 201 -6.10 -8.39 -12.87
CA VAL A 201 -5.28 -9.09 -13.90
C VAL A 201 -3.80 -9.18 -13.55
N LEU A 202 -3.29 -8.27 -12.71
CA LEU A 202 -1.91 -8.29 -12.21
C LEU A 202 -1.58 -9.52 -11.34
N TYR A 203 -2.58 -10.18 -10.77
CA TYR A 203 -2.43 -11.38 -9.95
C TYR A 203 -2.67 -12.68 -10.74
N PHE A 204 -3.03 -12.58 -12.03
CA PHE A 204 -3.30 -13.76 -12.86
C PHE A 204 -2.00 -14.43 -13.26
N LYS A 205 -2.02 -15.76 -13.26
CA LYS A 205 -0.94 -16.56 -13.83
C LYS A 205 -0.97 -16.46 -15.35
N PRO A 206 0.17 -16.68 -16.03
CA PRO A 206 0.21 -16.71 -17.49
C PRO A 206 -0.82 -17.66 -18.11
N ASN A 207 -1.12 -18.79 -17.47
CA ASN A 207 -2.12 -19.76 -17.96
C ASN A 207 -3.54 -19.20 -17.92
N GLU A 208 -3.92 -18.51 -16.84
CA GLU A 208 -5.23 -17.87 -16.69
C GLU A 208 -5.38 -16.72 -17.69
N LEU A 209 -4.31 -15.98 -17.96
CA LEU A 209 -4.29 -14.93 -18.98
C LEU A 209 -4.40 -15.50 -20.41
N GLN A 210 -3.99 -16.75 -20.65
CA GLN A 210 -4.19 -17.40 -21.94
C GLN A 210 -5.66 -17.73 -22.23
N GLU A 211 -6.48 -17.96 -21.21
CA GLU A 211 -7.92 -18.21 -21.37
C GLU A 211 -8.65 -16.97 -21.91
N LEU A 212 -8.07 -15.78 -21.70
CA LEU A 212 -8.60 -14.53 -22.22
C LEU A 212 -8.25 -14.28 -23.71
N LYS A 213 -7.52 -15.19 -24.37
CA LYS A 213 -7.16 -15.08 -25.80
C LYS A 213 -8.41 -15.09 -26.68
N GLY A 214 -8.50 -14.08 -27.56
CA GLY A 214 -9.65 -13.88 -28.45
C GLY A 214 -10.73 -12.96 -27.87
N SER A 215 -10.60 -12.53 -26.61
CA SER A 215 -11.45 -11.48 -26.04
C SER A 215 -10.84 -10.09 -26.25
N PRO A 216 -11.66 -9.03 -26.44
CA PRO A 216 -11.16 -7.66 -26.48
C PRO A 216 -10.50 -7.24 -25.15
N THR A 217 -10.87 -7.88 -24.04
CA THR A 217 -10.30 -7.64 -22.70
C THR A 217 -8.80 -7.93 -22.62
N LEU A 218 -8.29 -8.89 -23.41
CA LEU A 218 -6.87 -9.20 -23.47
C LEU A 218 -6.06 -8.10 -24.16
N GLU A 219 -6.62 -7.43 -25.16
CA GLU A 219 -5.95 -6.32 -25.86
C GLU A 219 -5.79 -5.10 -24.93
N PHE A 220 -6.77 -4.82 -24.07
CA PHE A 220 -6.66 -3.77 -23.05
C PHE A 220 -5.63 -4.07 -21.96
N GLY A 221 -5.48 -5.33 -21.54
CA GLY A 221 -4.41 -5.75 -20.63
C GLY A 221 -3.01 -5.71 -21.25
N ARG A 222 -2.90 -5.71 -22.59
CA ARG A 222 -1.65 -5.75 -23.35
C ARG A 222 -1.13 -4.39 -23.82
N CYS A 223 -1.99 -3.54 -24.40
CA CYS A 223 -1.58 -2.28 -25.02
C CYS A 223 -1.55 -1.08 -24.04
N HIS A 224 -2.38 -1.09 -22.99
CA HIS A 224 -2.49 0.04 -22.05
C HIS A 224 -2.54 -0.45 -20.60
N PRO A 225 -1.40 -0.83 -19.98
CA PRO A 225 -1.35 -1.16 -18.55
C PRO A 225 -1.90 -0.02 -17.67
N HIS A 226 -1.89 1.21 -18.19
CA HIS A 226 -2.35 2.41 -17.51
C HIS A 226 -3.84 2.76 -17.77
N GLU A 227 -4.54 2.16 -18.74
CA GLU A 227 -5.97 2.50 -19.04
C GLU A 227 -7.00 1.49 -18.53
N VAL A 228 -6.59 0.28 -18.10
CA VAL A 228 -7.44 -0.58 -17.22
C VAL A 228 -7.92 0.18 -15.97
N ARG A 229 -7.23 1.29 -15.67
CA ARG A 229 -7.40 2.24 -14.58
C ARG A 229 -8.65 3.11 -14.60
N ILE A 230 -9.41 3.22 -15.70
CA ILE A 230 -10.58 4.14 -15.74
C ILE A 230 -11.91 3.44 -16.06
N ARG A 231 -11.94 2.35 -16.84
CA ARG A 231 -13.23 1.72 -17.20
C ARG A 231 -13.63 0.52 -16.34
N GLY A 232 -12.73 -0.07 -15.57
CA GLY A 232 -13.03 -1.19 -14.66
C GLY A 232 -13.74 -0.82 -13.35
N ILE A 233 -13.95 0.48 -13.09
CA ILE A 233 -14.65 0.98 -11.88
C ILE A 233 -16.12 1.37 -12.20
N CYS A 234 -16.55 1.30 -13.47
CA CYS A 234 -17.90 1.70 -13.91
C CYS A 234 -18.71 0.59 -14.61
N LEU A 235 -18.38 -0.69 -14.38
CA LEU A 235 -19.25 -1.79 -14.78
C LEU A 235 -19.51 -2.71 -13.58
N GLU A 236 -20.19 -2.15 -12.59
CA GLU A 236 -21.43 -2.68 -12.01
C GLU A 236 -22.40 -1.51 -11.78
#